data_AF-X1L1H2-F1
#
_entry.id   AF-X1L1H2-F1
#
_cell.length_a   1.000
_cell.length_b   1.000
_cell.length_c   1.000
_cell.angle_alpha   90.00
_cell.angle_beta   90.00
_cell.angle_gamma   90.00
#
_symmetry.space_group_name_H-M   'P 1'
#
loop_
_entity.id
_entity.type
_entity.pdbx_description
1 polymer ?
#
loop_
_entity_poly.entity_id
_entity_poly.type
_entity_poly.pdbx_seq_one_letter_code
_entity_poly.pdbx_strand_id
1 'polypeptide(L)'
;NAYGIVIDYTMFTNVVETDVAEATELLNWKLGLWVAMVGVLPVYLIARVPLRRKPWAKALVSRFIALSLALLTLSGIALSQYQSYASLLRNNREIRLILVPTNLFAAGHGYLKRQLASPKTLTAIGTDAVVNRQGAARKPRLLVLAVGETARSANFSLNGYSRETNPELEKRNVISFTNVSSCGTATAVSLPCMFLDVGKAQYKDGLAKSREGLLDVLQRAGISVMWTDNNSGCKGVCDRVPNHKAASHADSQLCTSEECKDGVLLTEMQDFIKRQEGDAVLVLHYKGSHGPAYYKRYPSQFKKFAPVCETNELDKCK
;
A
#
# COMPACT_ATOMS: atom_id res chain seq x y z
N ASN A 1 -13.94 -6.41 -14.00
CA ASN A 1 -13.98 -5.07 -13.37
C ASN A 1 -14.58 -5.10 -11.97
N ALA A 2 -14.13 -6.02 -11.10
CA ALA A 2 -14.72 -6.16 -9.75
C ALA A 2 -14.17 -5.14 -8.74
N TYR A 3 -12.93 -4.67 -8.91
CA TYR A 3 -12.25 -3.81 -7.92
C TYR A 3 -11.94 -2.38 -8.41
N GLY A 4 -12.32 -2.02 -9.64
CA GLY A 4 -12.11 -0.66 -10.18
C GLY A 4 -10.65 -0.19 -10.20
N ILE A 5 -9.67 -1.10 -10.18
CA ILE A 5 -8.25 -0.74 -10.12
C ILE A 5 -7.71 -0.22 -11.44
N VAL A 6 -6.67 0.62 -11.35
CA VAL A 6 -5.80 0.97 -12.47
C VAL A 6 -4.41 0.39 -12.23
N ILE A 7 -3.71 0.00 -13.29
CA ILE A 7 -2.34 -0.50 -13.18
C ILE A 7 -1.39 0.65 -13.54
N ASP A 8 -1.04 1.43 -12.53
CA ASP A 8 0.01 2.42 -12.61
C ASP A 8 1.29 1.93 -11.93
N TYR A 9 2.29 2.82 -11.87
CA TYR A 9 3.53 2.54 -11.16
C TYR A 9 3.28 2.14 -9.69
N THR A 10 2.37 2.82 -8.99
CA THR A 10 2.11 2.58 -7.57
C THR A 10 1.46 1.23 -7.36
N MET A 11 0.50 0.84 -8.20
CA MET A 11 -0.09 -0.50 -8.15
C MET A 11 0.95 -1.59 -8.43
N PHE A 12 1.87 -1.35 -9.36
CA PHE A 12 2.97 -2.27 -9.61
C PHE A 12 3.91 -2.38 -8.40
N THR A 13 4.23 -1.25 -7.74
CA THR A 13 4.98 -1.26 -6.47
C THR A 13 4.23 -2.04 -5.39
N ASN A 14 2.91 -1.86 -5.24
CA ASN A 14 2.11 -2.64 -4.28
C ASN A 14 2.24 -4.14 -4.56
N VAL A 15 2.12 -4.57 -5.82
CA VAL A 15 2.26 -6.00 -6.19
C VAL A 15 3.65 -6.54 -5.87
N VAL A 16 4.71 -5.73 -5.98
CA VAL A 16 6.08 -6.17 -5.70
C VAL A 16 6.42 -6.13 -4.20
N GLU A 17 5.85 -5.19 -3.44
CA GLU A 17 6.10 -5.00 -2.00
C GLU A 17 5.08 -5.69 -1.10
N THR A 18 4.08 -6.38 -1.68
CA THR A 18 3.10 -7.17 -0.92
C THR A 18 3.72 -8.42 -0.30
N ASP A 19 3.05 -8.97 0.71
CA ASP A 19 3.43 -10.25 1.31
C ASP A 19 2.46 -11.38 0.94
N VAL A 20 2.82 -12.62 1.32
CA VAL A 20 2.03 -13.81 0.99
C VAL A 20 0.64 -13.75 1.61
N ALA A 21 0.50 -13.25 2.84
CA ALA A 21 -0.79 -13.20 3.53
C ALA A 21 -1.72 -12.16 2.88
N GLU A 22 -1.19 -11.01 2.50
CA GLU A 22 -1.94 -9.97 1.78
C GLU A 22 -2.36 -10.44 0.37
N ALA A 23 -1.48 -11.14 -0.34
CA ALA A 23 -1.77 -11.66 -1.67
C ALA A 23 -2.81 -12.81 -1.65
N THR A 24 -2.75 -13.70 -0.66
CA THR A 24 -3.71 -14.82 -0.56
C THR A 24 -5.13 -14.35 -0.24
N GLU A 25 -5.29 -13.21 0.44
CA GLU A 25 -6.61 -12.59 0.67
C GLU A 25 -7.32 -12.18 -0.63
N LEU A 26 -6.59 -12.01 -1.74
CA LEU A 26 -7.17 -11.70 -3.04
C LEU A 26 -7.60 -12.96 -3.82
N LEU A 27 -7.12 -14.13 -3.43
CA LEU A 27 -7.40 -15.39 -4.13
C LEU A 27 -8.82 -15.87 -3.83
N ASN A 28 -9.53 -16.24 -4.91
CA ASN A 28 -10.80 -16.94 -4.82
C ASN A 28 -10.98 -17.83 -6.05
N TRP A 29 -11.93 -18.77 -5.98
CA TRP A 29 -12.12 -19.76 -7.04
C TRP A 29 -12.48 -19.12 -8.38
N LYS A 30 -13.23 -18.01 -8.39
CA LYS A 30 -13.59 -17.30 -9.62
C LYS A 30 -12.38 -16.67 -10.29
N LEU A 31 -11.45 -16.11 -9.52
CA LEU A 31 -10.19 -15.61 -10.03
C LEU A 31 -9.43 -16.75 -10.71
N GLY A 32 -9.36 -17.92 -10.08
CA GLY A 32 -8.78 -19.12 -10.66
C GLY A 32 -9.43 -19.53 -11.98
N LEU A 33 -10.77 -19.60 -12.02
CA LEU A 33 -11.52 -19.90 -13.24
C LEU A 33 -11.29 -18.84 -14.33
N TRP A 34 -11.29 -17.56 -13.97
CA TRP A 34 -11.09 -16.46 -14.92
C TRP A 34 -9.68 -16.50 -15.54
N VAL A 35 -8.65 -16.73 -14.72
CA VAL A 35 -7.27 -16.93 -15.18
C VAL A 35 -7.17 -18.16 -16.08
N ALA A 36 -7.84 -19.26 -15.72
CA ALA A 36 -7.86 -20.47 -16.53
C ALA A 36 -8.51 -20.25 -17.91
N MET A 37 -9.67 -19.57 -17.96
CA MET A 37 -10.44 -19.36 -19.19
C MET A 37 -9.90 -18.25 -20.10
N VAL A 38 -9.40 -17.15 -19.54
CA VAL A 38 -8.98 -15.95 -20.31
C VAL A 38 -7.46 -15.84 -20.43
N GLY A 39 -6.71 -16.45 -19.51
CA GLY A 39 -5.25 -16.50 -19.56
C GLY A 39 -4.72 -17.83 -20.12
N VAL A 40 -4.91 -18.92 -19.39
CA VAL A 40 -4.28 -20.21 -19.67
C VAL A 40 -4.83 -20.84 -20.95
N LEU A 41 -6.15 -20.91 -21.11
CA LEU A 41 -6.77 -21.54 -22.26
C LEU A 41 -6.39 -20.86 -23.60
N PRO A 42 -6.45 -19.53 -23.76
CA PRO A 42 -6.03 -18.88 -24.99
C PRO A 42 -4.54 -19.08 -25.28
N VAL A 43 -3.67 -19.00 -24.26
CA VAL A 43 -2.23 -19.27 -24.41
C VAL A 43 -1.99 -20.71 -24.88
N TYR A 44 -2.69 -21.68 -24.30
CA TYR A 44 -2.61 -23.07 -24.70
C TYR A 44 -3.09 -23.29 -26.14
N LEU A 45 -4.22 -22.69 -26.53
CA LEU A 45 -4.73 -22.78 -27.90
C LEU A 45 -3.75 -22.16 -28.91
N ILE A 46 -3.18 -20.98 -28.59
CA ILE A 46 -2.17 -20.31 -29.43
C ILE A 46 -0.91 -21.17 -29.55
N ALA A 47 -0.45 -21.78 -28.45
CA ALA A 47 0.74 -22.65 -28.44
C ALA A 47 0.57 -23.91 -29.30
N ARG A 48 -0.67 -24.36 -29.55
CA ARG A 48 -0.98 -25.49 -30.44
C ARG A 48 -1.03 -25.11 -31.92
N VAL A 49 -1.03 -23.82 -32.28
CA VAL A 49 -1.07 -23.39 -33.68
C VAL A 49 0.27 -23.68 -34.35
N PRO A 50 0.33 -24.53 -35.38
CA PRO A 50 1.59 -24.85 -36.05
C PRO A 50 2.14 -23.62 -36.77
N LEU A 51 3.37 -23.24 -36.43
CA LEU A 51 4.06 -22.12 -37.06
C LEU A 51 4.51 -22.49 -38.48
N ARG A 52 3.86 -21.91 -39.50
CA ARG A 52 4.32 -22.03 -40.88
C ARG A 52 5.61 -21.24 -41.08
N ARG A 53 6.71 -21.96 -41.34
CA ARG A 53 8.01 -21.35 -41.61
C ARG A 53 8.04 -20.81 -43.05
N LYS A 54 8.23 -19.50 -43.19
CA LYS A 54 8.55 -18.84 -44.46
C LYS A 54 10.05 -18.50 -44.48
N PRO A 55 10.69 -18.39 -45.66
CA PRO A 55 12.04 -17.82 -45.75
C PRO A 55 12.08 -16.46 -45.06
N TRP A 56 13.13 -16.20 -44.29
CA TRP A 56 13.21 -15.05 -43.37
C TRP A 56 12.92 -13.70 -44.06
N ALA A 57 13.43 -13.49 -45.27
CA ALA A 57 13.21 -12.27 -46.05
C ALA A 57 11.72 -12.09 -46.43
N LYS A 58 11.07 -13.14 -46.95
CA LYS A 58 9.62 -13.10 -47.27
C LYS A 58 8.77 -12.91 -46.00
N ALA A 59 9.19 -13.51 -44.88
CA ALA A 59 8.52 -13.33 -43.60
C ALA A 59 8.59 -11.88 -43.12
N LEU A 60 9.77 -11.26 -43.13
CA LEU A 60 9.98 -9.87 -42.75
C LEU A 60 9.16 -8.91 -43.60
N VAL A 61 9.22 -9.04 -44.93
CA VAL A 61 8.43 -8.19 -45.84
C VAL A 61 6.94 -8.33 -45.56
N SER A 62 6.43 -9.57 -45.42
CA SER A 62 5.01 -9.79 -45.13
C SER A 62 4.56 -9.20 -43.78
N ARG A 63 5.41 -9.29 -42.76
CA ARG A 63 5.14 -8.71 -41.43
C ARG A 63 5.20 -7.18 -41.47
N PHE A 64 6.17 -6.62 -42.18
CA PHE A 64 6.30 -5.18 -42.35
C PHE A 64 5.07 -4.61 -43.06
N ILE A 65 4.66 -5.17 -44.19
CA ILE A 65 3.44 -4.75 -44.91
C ILE A 65 2.22 -4.83 -44.00
N ALA A 66 2.04 -5.94 -43.28
CA ALA A 66 0.90 -6.11 -42.38
C ALA A 66 0.88 -5.08 -41.24
N LEU A 67 2.04 -4.82 -40.61
CA LEU A 67 2.18 -3.81 -39.55
C LEU A 67 1.96 -2.39 -40.09
N SER A 68 2.53 -2.06 -41.24
CA SER A 68 2.33 -0.77 -41.89
C SER A 68 0.86 -0.54 -42.24
N LEU A 69 0.18 -1.54 -42.80
CA LEU A 69 -1.24 -1.44 -43.12
C LEU A 69 -2.09 -1.26 -41.86
N ALA A 70 -1.80 -2.02 -40.79
CA ALA A 70 -2.49 -1.87 -39.50
C ALA A 70 -2.24 -0.48 -38.89
N LEU A 71 -1.01 0.05 -38.98
CA LEU A 71 -0.70 1.38 -38.46
C LEU A 71 -1.38 2.47 -39.28
N LEU A 72 -1.44 2.34 -40.60
CA LEU A 72 -2.13 3.27 -41.49
C LEU A 72 -3.65 3.27 -41.22
N THR A 73 -4.27 2.11 -41.05
CA THR A 73 -5.70 2.03 -40.73
C THR A 73 -6.01 2.63 -39.36
N LEU A 74 -5.22 2.29 -38.33
CA LEU A 74 -5.35 2.89 -36.99
C LEU A 74 -5.15 4.40 -37.02
N SER A 75 -4.16 4.90 -37.77
CA SER A 75 -3.91 6.33 -37.92
C SER A 75 -5.05 7.01 -38.65
N GLY A 76 -5.61 6.40 -39.70
CA GLY A 76 -6.77 6.92 -40.41
C GLY A 76 -8.00 7.05 -39.51
N ILE A 77 -8.26 6.05 -38.65
CA ILE A 77 -9.34 6.09 -37.66
C ILE A 77 -9.08 7.18 -36.60
N ALA A 78 -7.85 7.28 -36.11
CA ALA A 78 -7.49 8.27 -35.10
C ALA A 78 -7.59 9.71 -35.62
N LEU A 79 -7.16 9.94 -36.87
CA LEU A 79 -7.17 11.26 -37.51
C LEU A 79 -8.59 11.68 -37.92
N SER A 80 -9.44 10.76 -38.37
CA SER A 80 -10.83 11.09 -38.73
C SER A 80 -11.66 11.58 -37.54
N GLN A 81 -11.29 11.18 -36.32
CA GLN A 81 -11.93 11.61 -35.08
C GLN A 81 -10.94 12.28 -34.10
N TYR A 82 -9.96 13.00 -34.63
CA TYR A 82 -8.86 13.57 -33.83
C TYR A 82 -9.36 14.41 -32.64
N GLN A 83 -10.33 15.30 -32.84
CA GLN A 83 -10.84 16.16 -31.76
C GLN A 83 -11.44 15.35 -30.61
N SER A 84 -12.23 14.31 -30.94
CA SER A 84 -12.85 13.42 -29.95
C SER A 84 -11.79 12.64 -29.16
N TYR A 85 -10.81 12.03 -29.85
CA TYR A 85 -9.74 11.29 -29.19
C TYR A 85 -8.82 12.19 -28.38
N ALA A 86 -8.47 13.37 -28.89
CA ALA A 86 -7.63 14.34 -28.19
C ALA A 86 -8.31 14.86 -26.91
N SER A 87 -9.60 15.18 -26.98
CA SER A 87 -10.39 15.60 -25.81
C SER A 87 -10.47 14.49 -24.76
N LEU A 88 -10.80 13.26 -25.19
CA LEU A 88 -10.90 12.10 -24.30
C LEU A 88 -9.57 11.84 -23.56
N LEU A 89 -8.45 11.75 -24.29
CA LEU A 89 -7.14 11.44 -23.71
C LEU A 89 -6.56 12.60 -22.87
N ARG A 90 -6.89 13.86 -23.20
CA ARG A 90 -6.44 15.02 -22.43
C ARG A 90 -7.15 15.12 -21.08
N ASN A 91 -8.45 14.85 -21.07
CA ASN A 91 -9.30 14.98 -19.90
C ASN A 91 -9.32 13.71 -19.03
N ASN A 92 -9.07 12.53 -19.62
CA ASN A 92 -9.09 11.23 -18.93
C ASN A 92 -7.74 10.54 -19.09
N ARG A 93 -6.70 11.14 -18.52
CA ARG A 93 -5.31 10.64 -18.63
C ARG A 93 -5.16 9.24 -18.04
N GLU A 94 -6.06 8.81 -17.16
CA GLU A 94 -6.13 7.51 -16.51
C GLU A 94 -6.46 6.37 -17.48
N ILE A 95 -7.06 6.64 -18.66
CA ILE A 95 -7.37 5.60 -19.65
C ILE A 95 -6.12 4.79 -20.03
N ARG A 96 -4.95 5.45 -20.11
CA ARG A 96 -3.67 4.78 -20.41
C ARG A 96 -3.27 3.73 -19.36
N LEU A 97 -3.78 3.84 -18.13
CA LEU A 97 -3.47 2.96 -17.01
C LEU A 97 -4.37 1.70 -17.01
N ILE A 98 -5.42 1.71 -17.83
CA ILE A 98 -6.37 0.59 -17.98
C ILE A 98 -6.01 -0.27 -19.21
N LEU A 99 -5.34 0.31 -20.21
CA LEU A 99 -4.98 -0.37 -21.46
C LEU A 99 -3.89 -1.43 -21.26
N VAL A 100 -4.30 -2.69 -21.27
CA VAL A 100 -3.41 -3.86 -21.30
C VAL A 100 -2.92 -4.16 -22.73
N PRO A 101 -1.66 -4.61 -22.91
CA PRO A 101 -0.62 -4.80 -21.89
C PRO A 101 0.22 -3.54 -21.64
N THR A 102 -0.08 -2.41 -22.28
CA THR A 102 0.77 -1.20 -22.24
C THR A 102 0.95 -0.64 -20.83
N ASN A 103 -0.07 -0.75 -19.99
CA ASN A 103 -0.04 -0.33 -18.59
C ASN A 103 1.00 -1.12 -17.78
N LEU A 104 1.08 -2.44 -17.94
CA LEU A 104 2.05 -3.31 -17.28
C LEU A 104 3.48 -2.98 -17.70
N PHE A 105 3.72 -2.80 -19.00
CA PHE A 105 5.05 -2.43 -19.51
C PHE A 105 5.46 -1.03 -19.03
N ALA A 106 4.56 -0.05 -19.07
CA ALA A 106 4.85 1.30 -18.60
C ALA A 106 5.13 1.34 -17.08
N ALA A 107 4.32 0.63 -16.29
CA ALA A 107 4.49 0.53 -14.84
C ALA A 107 5.79 -0.20 -14.48
N GLY A 108 6.05 -1.36 -15.10
CA GLY A 108 7.27 -2.15 -14.90
C GLY A 108 8.53 -1.42 -15.35
N HIS A 109 8.50 -0.72 -16.49
CA HIS A 109 9.61 0.14 -16.92
C HIS A 109 9.85 1.28 -15.92
N GLY A 110 8.78 1.93 -15.46
CA GLY A 110 8.86 2.98 -14.43
C GLY A 110 9.47 2.48 -13.12
N TYR A 111 9.10 1.26 -12.69
CA TYR A 111 9.66 0.57 -11.54
C TYR A 111 11.14 0.25 -11.71
N LEU A 112 11.49 -0.45 -12.79
CA LEU A 112 12.86 -0.85 -13.06
C LEU A 112 13.80 0.34 -13.23
N LYS A 113 13.37 1.39 -13.94
CA LYS A 113 14.15 2.63 -14.10
C LYS A 113 14.50 3.27 -12.76
N ARG A 114 13.60 3.19 -11.77
CA ARG A 114 13.84 3.76 -10.43
C ARG A 114 14.69 2.84 -9.56
N GLN A 115 14.54 1.51 -9.69
CA GLN A 115 15.40 0.54 -8.98
C GLN A 115 16.84 0.54 -9.50
N LEU A 116 17.03 0.75 -10.80
CA LEU A 116 18.35 0.85 -11.44
C LEU A 116 18.94 2.27 -11.38
N ALA A 117 18.20 3.25 -10.85
CA ALA A 117 18.76 4.58 -10.63
C ALA A 117 19.89 4.46 -9.59
N SER A 118 21.00 5.19 -9.81
CA SER A 118 22.16 5.14 -8.92
C SER A 118 21.74 5.37 -7.47
N PRO A 119 22.29 4.60 -6.50
CA PRO A 119 21.99 4.78 -5.09
C PRO A 119 22.22 6.24 -4.72
N LYS A 120 21.15 6.92 -4.32
CA LYS A 120 21.27 8.29 -3.84
C LYS A 120 21.97 8.25 -2.49
N THR A 121 22.89 9.18 -2.28
CA THR A 121 23.49 9.40 -0.97
C THR A 121 22.40 9.69 0.05
N LEU A 122 22.51 9.07 1.24
CA LEU A 122 21.55 9.31 2.31
C LEU A 122 21.63 10.79 2.73
N THR A 123 20.54 11.52 2.56
CA THR A 123 20.44 12.91 2.96
C THR A 123 20.05 12.96 4.43
N ALA A 124 20.97 13.41 5.28
CA ALA A 124 20.69 13.61 6.69
C ALA A 124 19.83 14.87 6.94
N ILE A 125 18.92 14.80 7.92
CA ILE A 125 18.08 15.94 8.34
C ILE A 125 18.12 16.08 9.86
N GLY A 126 17.86 17.28 10.40
CA GLY A 126 17.80 17.49 11.86
C GLY A 126 19.08 17.07 12.59
N THR A 127 20.25 17.36 12.01
CA THR A 127 21.56 16.99 12.57
C THR A 127 21.90 17.78 13.83
N ASP A 128 21.23 18.90 14.03
CA ASP A 128 21.29 19.79 15.20
C ASP A 128 20.22 19.47 16.26
N ALA A 129 19.41 18.42 16.06
CA ALA A 129 18.34 18.06 16.97
C ALA A 129 18.90 17.64 18.35
N VAL A 130 18.47 18.35 19.39
CA VAL A 130 18.85 18.09 20.78
C VAL A 130 17.60 18.04 21.67
N VAL A 131 17.57 17.09 22.61
CA VAL A 131 16.52 17.04 23.63
C VAL A 131 16.85 18.03 24.73
N ASN A 132 16.06 19.10 24.85
CA ASN A 132 16.16 20.00 25.99
C ASN A 132 15.56 19.34 27.24
N ARG A 133 16.41 18.69 28.04
CA ARG A 133 16.04 18.06 29.31
C ARG A 133 16.04 19.11 30.42
N GLN A 134 14.99 19.93 30.49
CA GLN A 134 14.84 20.84 31.64
C GLN A 134 14.58 20.03 32.93
N GLY A 135 15.46 20.19 33.91
CA GLY A 135 15.33 19.65 35.27
C GLY A 135 15.84 18.21 35.46
N ALA A 136 16.65 18.00 36.50
CA ALA A 136 17.29 16.71 36.82
C ALA A 136 16.32 15.59 37.30
N ALA A 137 15.02 15.90 37.45
CA ALA A 137 14.03 14.99 38.04
C ALA A 137 12.69 15.00 37.29
N ARG A 138 12.70 14.94 35.95
CA ARG A 138 11.45 14.80 35.17
C ARG A 138 11.10 13.33 34.94
N LYS A 139 9.81 13.02 34.98
CA LYS A 139 9.30 11.71 34.54
C LYS A 139 9.63 11.50 33.05
N PRO A 140 10.04 10.28 32.66
CA PRO A 140 10.15 9.88 31.25
C PRO A 140 8.85 10.13 30.48
N ARG A 141 8.96 10.52 29.21
CA ARG A 141 7.82 10.73 28.31
C ARG A 141 7.76 9.60 27.29
N LEU A 142 6.59 8.99 27.16
CA LEU A 142 6.30 8.02 26.11
C LEU A 142 5.29 8.63 25.14
N LEU A 143 5.65 8.66 23.85
CA LEU A 143 4.73 8.92 22.76
C LEU A 143 4.44 7.60 22.03
N VAL A 144 3.17 7.24 21.91
CA VAL A 144 2.74 6.09 21.11
C VAL A 144 2.12 6.61 19.81
N LEU A 145 2.70 6.22 18.68
CA LEU A 145 2.19 6.52 17.33
C LEU A 145 1.44 5.30 16.80
N ALA A 146 0.11 5.35 16.88
CA ALA A 146 -0.79 4.35 16.31
C ALA A 146 -0.99 4.62 14.82
N VAL A 147 -0.31 3.87 13.95
CA VAL A 147 -0.42 4.01 12.50
C VAL A 147 -1.49 3.04 11.99
N GLY A 148 -2.67 3.59 11.66
CA GLY A 148 -3.79 2.82 11.13
C GLY A 148 -3.66 2.44 9.65
N GLU A 149 -4.57 1.58 9.20
CA GLU A 149 -4.62 1.07 7.82
C GLU A 149 -6.07 1.10 7.30
N THR A 150 -6.27 1.62 6.08
CA THR A 150 -7.53 1.68 5.30
C THR A 150 -8.74 2.39 5.96
N ALA A 151 -8.69 2.70 7.25
CA ALA A 151 -9.74 3.40 7.97
C ALA A 151 -10.00 4.81 7.39
N ARG A 152 -11.27 5.24 7.31
CA ARG A 152 -11.67 6.54 6.75
C ARG A 152 -12.56 7.34 7.68
N SER A 153 -12.35 8.66 7.72
CA SER A 153 -13.06 9.61 8.59
C SER A 153 -14.60 9.53 8.44
N ALA A 154 -15.09 9.29 7.23
CA ALA A 154 -16.53 9.18 6.95
C ALA A 154 -17.26 8.06 7.72
N ASN A 155 -16.53 7.13 8.35
CA ASN A 155 -17.09 6.04 9.16
C ASN A 155 -16.69 6.11 10.65
N PHE A 156 -16.21 7.26 11.12
CA PHE A 156 -15.88 7.49 12.54
C PHE A 156 -17.03 8.23 13.23
N SER A 157 -17.61 7.66 14.29
CA SER A 157 -18.70 8.30 15.04
C SER A 157 -18.25 9.62 15.68
N LEU A 158 -17.00 9.68 16.13
CA LEU A 158 -16.35 10.90 16.64
C LEU A 158 -16.32 12.05 15.61
N ASN A 159 -16.52 11.74 14.32
CA ASN A 159 -16.56 12.69 13.23
C ASN A 159 -17.96 12.86 12.62
N GLY A 160 -19.01 12.42 13.33
CA GLY A 160 -20.40 12.60 12.93
C GLY A 160 -21.02 11.43 12.14
N TYR A 161 -20.35 10.28 12.05
CA TYR A 161 -20.97 9.09 11.46
C TYR A 161 -22.12 8.58 12.34
N SER A 162 -23.23 8.16 11.72
CA SER A 162 -24.47 7.82 12.42
C SER A 162 -24.42 6.54 13.26
N ARG A 163 -23.44 5.65 13.01
CA ARG A 163 -23.24 4.45 13.82
C ARG A 163 -22.08 4.66 14.78
N GLU A 164 -22.26 4.23 16.02
CA GLU A 164 -21.24 4.28 17.08
C GLU A 164 -20.08 3.31 16.80
N THR A 165 -19.09 3.77 16.02
CA THR A 165 -17.93 2.96 15.61
C THR A 165 -16.72 3.14 16.53
N ASN A 166 -16.73 4.16 17.40
CA ASN A 166 -15.64 4.45 18.33
C ASN A 166 -16.11 4.56 19.81
N PRO A 167 -16.96 3.65 20.33
CA PRO A 167 -17.61 3.77 21.65
C PRO A 167 -16.60 3.89 22.81
N GLU A 168 -15.48 3.18 22.74
CA GLU A 168 -14.48 3.19 23.81
C GLU A 168 -13.64 4.48 23.81
N LEU A 169 -13.50 5.15 22.66
CA LEU A 169 -12.81 6.44 22.57
C LEU A 169 -13.74 7.59 22.97
N GLU A 170 -15.04 7.49 22.69
CA GLU A 170 -16.03 8.50 23.10
C GLU A 170 -16.13 8.65 24.62
N LYS A 171 -15.91 7.57 25.37
CA LYS A 171 -15.82 7.57 26.85
C LYS A 171 -14.56 8.26 27.38
N ARG A 172 -13.62 8.62 26.50
CA ARG A 172 -12.36 9.27 26.84
C ARG A 172 -12.43 10.71 26.35
N ASN A 173 -11.80 11.64 27.07
CA ASN A 173 -11.69 13.04 26.67
C ASN A 173 -10.68 13.22 25.52
N VAL A 174 -10.93 12.57 24.37
CA VAL A 174 -10.04 12.56 23.20
C VAL A 174 -10.31 13.76 22.31
N ILE A 175 -9.26 14.21 21.61
CA ILE A 175 -9.38 15.20 20.55
C ILE A 175 -9.51 14.45 19.23
N SER A 176 -10.63 14.65 18.53
CA SER A 176 -10.83 14.12 17.18
C SER A 176 -10.61 15.21 16.14
N PHE A 177 -9.80 14.93 15.12
CA PHE A 177 -9.58 15.83 14.00
C PHE A 177 -10.48 15.43 12.82
N THR A 178 -11.42 16.31 12.45
CA THR A 178 -12.42 16.04 11.42
C THR A 178 -11.94 16.37 10.01
N ASN A 179 -10.96 17.26 9.86
CA ASN A 179 -10.43 17.73 8.58
C ASN A 179 -8.96 17.30 8.39
N VAL A 180 -8.76 16.02 8.06
CA VAL A 180 -7.43 15.43 7.81
C VAL A 180 -7.45 14.69 6.48
N SER A 181 -6.38 14.85 5.71
CA SER A 181 -6.19 14.17 4.41
C SER A 181 -4.85 13.45 4.36
N SER A 182 -4.83 12.27 3.74
CA SER A 182 -3.61 11.47 3.60
C SER A 182 -2.65 12.01 2.52
N CYS A 183 -1.38 11.64 2.66
CA CYS A 183 -0.37 11.84 1.62
C CYS A 183 -0.75 11.14 0.30
N GLY A 184 -1.16 9.87 0.37
CA GLY A 184 -1.60 9.07 -0.77
C GLY A 184 -2.75 8.13 -0.41
N THR A 185 -3.08 7.22 -1.33
CA THR A 185 -4.19 6.26 -1.19
C THR A 185 -3.71 4.80 -1.09
N ALA A 186 -2.40 4.60 -0.92
CA ALA A 186 -1.77 3.29 -0.74
C ALA A 186 -0.71 3.37 0.35
N THR A 187 -0.55 2.30 1.12
CA THR A 187 0.40 2.21 2.25
C THR A 187 1.83 2.49 1.80
N ALA A 188 2.25 1.95 0.65
CA ALA A 188 3.58 2.17 0.05
C ALA A 188 3.89 3.65 -0.28
N VAL A 189 2.86 4.51 -0.41
CA VAL A 189 3.01 5.95 -0.68
C VAL A 189 2.82 6.77 0.59
N SER A 190 1.74 6.51 1.33
CA SER A 190 1.37 7.31 2.50
C SER A 190 2.35 7.15 3.64
N LEU A 191 2.79 5.91 3.91
CA LEU A 191 3.61 5.61 5.07
C LEU A 191 4.98 6.29 4.98
N PRO A 192 5.75 6.19 3.88
CA PRO A 192 7.00 6.94 3.79
C PRO A 192 6.79 8.46 3.75
N CYS A 193 5.75 8.95 3.09
CA CYS A 193 5.49 10.38 2.97
C CYS A 193 5.24 11.06 4.34
N MET A 194 4.43 10.44 5.22
CA MET A 194 4.06 11.06 6.49
C MET A 194 5.20 11.09 7.52
N PHE A 195 6.26 10.30 7.33
CA PHE A 195 7.43 10.28 8.21
C PHE A 195 8.60 11.12 7.67
N LEU A 196 8.44 11.80 6.54
CA LEU A 196 9.44 12.70 5.96
C LEU A 196 9.03 14.16 6.10
N ASP A 197 10.02 15.04 6.17
CA ASP A 197 9.86 16.50 6.31
C ASP A 197 9.48 17.24 5.01
N VAL A 198 9.35 16.51 3.90
CA VAL A 198 9.18 17.10 2.56
C VAL A 198 7.73 17.51 2.26
N GLY A 199 6.75 16.95 2.96
CA GLY A 199 5.33 17.17 2.70
C GLY A 199 4.80 16.50 1.42
N LYS A 200 3.47 16.47 1.28
CA LYS A 200 2.76 15.75 0.21
C LYS A 200 3.13 16.20 -1.20
N ALA A 201 3.27 17.51 -1.43
CA ALA A 201 3.48 18.06 -2.77
C ALA A 201 4.89 17.78 -3.33
N GLN A 202 5.87 17.60 -2.44
CA GLN A 202 7.27 17.38 -2.79
C GLN A 202 7.70 15.92 -2.63
N TYR A 203 6.84 15.06 -2.05
CA TYR A 203 7.11 13.63 -1.91
C TYR A 203 7.28 12.97 -3.28
N LYS A 204 8.31 12.12 -3.38
CA LYS A 204 8.61 11.29 -4.55
C LYS A 204 8.91 9.89 -4.03
N ASP A 205 8.41 8.88 -4.73
CA ASP A 205 8.61 7.50 -4.29
C ASP A 205 10.10 7.16 -4.19
N GLY A 206 10.45 6.39 -3.15
CA GLY A 206 11.82 6.01 -2.85
C GLY A 206 12.61 7.05 -2.05
N LEU A 207 12.04 8.22 -1.73
CA LEU A 207 12.73 9.20 -0.88
C LEU A 207 13.15 8.62 0.48
N ALA A 208 12.31 7.81 1.13
CA ALA A 208 12.66 7.21 2.44
C ALA A 208 13.90 6.31 2.42
N LYS A 209 14.29 5.78 1.25
CA LYS A 209 15.52 4.99 1.08
C LYS A 209 16.79 5.85 1.02
N SER A 210 16.64 7.16 0.79
CA SER A 210 17.76 8.07 0.53
C SER A 210 17.67 9.40 1.30
N ARG A 211 16.75 9.50 2.24
CA ARG A 211 16.58 10.64 3.14
C ARG A 211 16.17 10.13 4.49
N GLU A 212 16.80 10.66 5.53
CA GLU A 212 16.38 10.44 6.90
C GLU A 212 14.99 11.04 7.17
N GLY A 213 14.24 10.41 8.06
CA GLY A 213 12.91 10.83 8.46
C GLY A 213 12.82 11.14 9.95
N LEU A 214 11.58 11.32 10.41
CA LEU A 214 11.25 11.64 11.79
C LEU A 214 11.93 10.69 12.79
N LEU A 215 11.91 9.39 12.53
CA LEU A 215 12.44 8.38 13.45
C LEU A 215 13.97 8.44 13.57
N ASP A 216 14.67 8.74 12.48
CA ASP A 216 16.14 8.92 12.48
C ASP A 216 16.53 10.12 13.37
N VAL A 217 15.80 11.24 13.24
CA VAL A 217 16.04 12.47 14.01
C VAL A 217 15.79 12.24 15.50
N LEU A 218 14.68 11.57 15.85
CA LEU A 218 14.35 11.24 17.24
C LEU A 218 15.42 10.37 17.88
N GLN A 219 15.84 9.30 17.18
CA GLN A 219 16.90 8.41 17.63
C GLN A 219 18.22 9.16 17.82
N ARG A 220 18.62 10.00 16.86
CA ARG A 220 19.84 10.83 16.97
C ARG A 220 19.80 11.74 18.19
N ALA A 221 18.66 12.36 18.45
CA ALA A 221 18.48 13.26 19.59
C ALA A 221 18.53 12.52 20.95
N GLY A 222 18.66 11.19 20.95
CA GLY A 222 18.75 10.36 22.15
C GLY A 222 17.39 10.00 22.74
N ILE A 223 16.33 9.99 21.93
CA ILE A 223 15.02 9.43 22.28
C ILE A 223 14.99 7.98 21.80
N SER A 224 14.58 7.06 22.66
CA SER A 224 14.44 5.65 22.27
C SER A 224 13.33 5.52 21.23
N VAL A 225 13.59 4.80 20.14
CA VAL A 225 12.59 4.56 19.09
C VAL A 225 12.40 3.07 18.91
N MET A 226 11.15 2.63 18.83
CA MET A 226 10.79 1.25 18.51
C MET A 226 9.65 1.25 17.50
N TRP A 227 9.74 0.40 16.47
CA TRP A 227 8.65 0.13 15.54
C TRP A 227 8.19 -1.31 15.66
N THR A 228 6.91 -1.50 15.99
CA THR A 228 6.28 -2.82 16.01
C THR A 228 5.25 -2.93 14.90
N ASP A 229 5.49 -3.87 13.98
CA ASP A 229 4.71 -4.02 12.76
C ASP A 229 3.74 -5.21 12.84
N ASN A 230 2.45 -4.96 12.62
CA ASN A 230 1.44 -6.01 12.40
C ASN A 230 0.77 -5.87 11.02
N ASN A 231 1.44 -5.22 10.06
CA ASN A 231 0.96 -5.07 8.68
C ASN A 231 1.95 -5.75 7.73
N SER A 232 2.00 -5.33 6.47
CA SER A 232 2.95 -5.83 5.46
C SER A 232 4.33 -5.16 5.55
N GLY A 233 4.70 -4.59 6.70
CA GLY A 233 5.98 -3.91 6.93
C GLY A 233 5.94 -2.38 6.80
N CYS A 234 7.02 -1.76 7.27
CA CYS A 234 7.16 -0.30 7.46
C CYS A 234 7.56 0.49 6.21
N LYS A 235 7.64 -0.16 5.04
CA LYS A 235 7.90 0.49 3.73
C LYS A 235 9.17 1.37 3.71
N GLY A 236 10.22 0.93 4.42
CA GLY A 236 11.51 1.61 4.50
C GLY A 236 11.65 2.69 5.58
N VAL A 237 10.56 3.01 6.29
CA VAL A 237 10.56 4.05 7.34
C VAL A 237 11.33 3.61 8.58
N CYS A 238 11.28 2.32 8.90
CA CYS A 238 11.87 1.76 10.12
C CYS A 238 13.24 1.11 9.92
N ASP A 239 13.79 1.10 8.69
CA ASP A 239 15.01 0.36 8.33
C ASP A 239 16.25 0.74 9.15
N ARG A 240 16.25 1.93 9.76
CA ARG A 240 17.39 2.51 10.51
C ARG A 240 17.13 2.69 12.01
N VAL A 241 16.02 2.14 12.52
CA VAL A 241 15.67 2.14 13.95
C VAL A 241 15.31 0.73 14.42
N PRO A 242 15.37 0.42 15.73
CA PRO A 242 14.90 -0.85 16.27
C PRO A 242 13.46 -1.14 15.81
N ASN A 243 13.26 -2.31 15.21
CA ASN A 243 11.97 -2.73 14.72
C ASN A 243 11.82 -4.26 14.72
N HIS A 244 10.57 -4.72 14.85
CA HIS A 244 10.22 -6.14 14.73
C HIS A 244 8.75 -6.32 14.30
N LYS A 245 8.43 -7.54 13.86
CA LYS A 245 7.03 -7.93 13.61
C LYS A 245 6.37 -8.40 14.90
N ALA A 246 5.13 -8.01 15.13
CA ALA A 246 4.35 -8.38 16.32
C ALA A 246 4.07 -9.89 16.41
N ALA A 247 4.25 -10.63 15.31
CA ALA A 247 4.09 -12.09 15.27
C ALA A 247 5.17 -12.86 16.07
N SER A 248 6.22 -12.18 16.55
CA SER A 248 7.29 -12.80 17.35
C SER A 248 6.84 -13.23 18.76
N HIS A 249 5.69 -12.74 19.23
CA HIS A 249 5.08 -13.09 20.53
C HIS A 249 3.70 -13.73 20.35
N ALA A 250 3.65 -14.81 19.56
CA ALA A 250 2.44 -15.50 19.10
C ALA A 250 1.51 -15.96 20.25
N ASP A 251 0.55 -15.12 20.60
CA ASP A 251 -0.67 -15.52 21.28
C ASP A 251 -1.57 -16.25 20.27
N SER A 252 -1.78 -17.55 20.45
CA SER A 252 -2.62 -18.38 19.58
C SER A 252 -4.09 -17.94 19.54
N GLN A 253 -4.54 -17.09 20.47
CA GLN A 253 -5.89 -16.51 20.45
C GLN A 253 -6.00 -15.32 19.48
N LEU A 254 -4.90 -14.60 19.25
CA LEU A 254 -4.84 -13.40 18.43
C LEU A 254 -4.23 -13.66 17.05
N CYS A 255 -3.42 -14.71 16.94
CA CYS A 255 -2.68 -15.07 15.75
C CYS A 255 -3.15 -16.41 15.15
N THR A 256 -3.22 -16.45 13.83
CA THR A 256 -3.34 -17.65 13.02
C THR A 256 -2.01 -17.91 12.30
N SER A 257 -1.91 -19.01 11.54
CA SER A 257 -0.75 -19.27 10.68
C SER A 257 -0.56 -18.23 9.57
N GLU A 258 -1.60 -17.46 9.25
CA GLU A 258 -1.58 -16.48 8.15
C GLU A 258 -1.41 -15.04 8.65
N GLU A 259 -2.04 -14.70 9.77
CA GLU A 259 -2.09 -13.32 10.26
C GLU A 259 -2.44 -13.19 11.75
N CYS A 260 -2.16 -12.02 12.34
CA CYS A 260 -2.52 -11.65 13.70
C CYS A 260 -3.49 -10.46 13.74
N LYS A 261 -4.43 -10.49 14.67
CA LYS A 261 -5.26 -9.33 15.03
C LYS A 261 -4.40 -8.30 15.78
N ASP A 262 -4.67 -7.00 15.57
CA ASP A 262 -3.89 -5.90 16.15
C ASP A 262 -3.84 -5.87 17.69
N GLY A 263 -4.67 -6.65 18.38
CA GLY A 263 -4.57 -6.85 19.83
C GLY A 263 -3.18 -7.32 20.29
N VAL A 264 -2.41 -8.01 19.43
CA VAL A 264 -1.05 -8.47 19.74
C VAL A 264 -0.10 -7.30 20.04
N LEU A 265 -0.34 -6.13 19.43
CA LEU A 265 0.46 -4.92 19.63
C LEU A 265 0.35 -4.36 21.06
N LEU A 266 -0.71 -4.72 21.79
CA LEU A 266 -0.85 -4.32 23.20
C LEU A 266 0.14 -5.07 24.09
N THR A 267 0.39 -6.35 23.82
CA THR A 267 1.38 -7.15 24.54
C THR A 267 2.79 -6.60 24.28
N GLU A 268 3.10 -6.32 23.02
CA GLU A 268 4.37 -5.71 22.60
C GLU A 268 4.61 -4.36 23.28
N MET A 269 3.58 -3.51 23.34
CA MET A 269 3.64 -2.23 24.02
C MET A 269 3.90 -2.38 25.52
N GLN A 270 3.24 -3.34 26.20
CA GLN A 270 3.46 -3.57 27.63
C GLN A 270 4.91 -4.01 27.91
N ASP A 271 5.46 -4.89 27.08
CA ASP A 271 6.83 -5.39 27.27
C ASP A 271 7.88 -4.35 26.89
N PHE A 272 7.59 -3.47 25.94
CA PHE A 272 8.41 -2.29 25.68
C PHE A 272 8.41 -1.35 26.89
N ILE A 273 7.24 -0.99 27.43
CA ILE A 273 7.09 -0.08 28.58
C ILE A 273 7.86 -0.58 29.80
N LYS A 274 7.83 -1.90 30.10
CA LYS A 274 8.55 -2.48 31.26
C LYS A 274 10.07 -2.34 31.16
N ARG A 275 10.62 -2.33 29.95
CA ARG A 275 12.07 -2.32 29.68
C ARG A 275 12.61 -0.92 29.38
N GLN A 276 11.74 0.02 29.04
CA GLN A 276 12.14 1.33 28.55
C GLN A 276 12.54 2.27 29.68
N GLU A 277 13.73 2.85 29.54
CA GLU A 277 14.23 3.91 30.41
C GLU A 277 14.31 5.23 29.65
N GLY A 278 13.88 6.33 30.26
CA GLY A 278 13.90 7.64 29.62
C GLY A 278 12.85 7.81 28.51
N ASP A 279 13.00 8.88 27.73
CA ASP A 279 12.01 9.25 26.71
C ASP A 279 12.00 8.27 25.55
N ALA A 280 10.79 7.97 25.06
CA ALA A 280 10.61 7.03 23.98
C ALA A 280 9.48 7.40 23.02
N VAL A 281 9.64 6.98 21.77
CA VAL A 281 8.59 6.92 20.75
C VAL A 281 8.40 5.46 20.34
N LEU A 282 7.20 4.94 20.57
CA LEU A 282 6.80 3.62 20.12
C LEU A 282 5.82 3.77 18.96
N VAL A 283 6.17 3.22 17.80
CA VAL A 283 5.27 3.15 16.64
C VAL A 283 4.61 1.78 16.60
N LEU A 284 3.29 1.76 16.58
CA LEU A 284 2.48 0.55 16.42
C LEU A 284 1.78 0.62 15.06
N HIS A 285 2.16 -0.25 14.14
CA HIS A 285 1.61 -0.26 12.78
C HIS A 285 0.57 -1.37 12.61
N TYR A 286 -0.68 -0.95 12.38
CA TYR A 286 -1.87 -1.79 12.45
C TYR A 286 -2.17 -2.44 11.10
N LYS A 287 -2.79 -3.62 11.11
CA LYS A 287 -3.52 -4.15 9.95
C LYS A 287 -4.86 -3.42 9.77
N GLY A 288 -5.43 -2.88 10.85
CA GLY A 288 -6.55 -1.94 10.82
C GLY A 288 -7.76 -2.46 10.03
N SER A 289 -8.25 -1.63 9.11
CA SER A 289 -9.40 -1.95 8.25
C SER A 289 -8.99 -2.51 6.88
N HIS A 290 -7.82 -3.14 6.76
CA HIS A 290 -7.32 -3.65 5.48
C HIS A 290 -8.31 -4.64 4.85
N GLY A 291 -8.64 -4.40 3.58
CA GLY A 291 -9.52 -5.23 2.77
C GLY A 291 -8.76 -6.17 1.82
N PRO A 292 -9.47 -6.95 0.99
CA PRO A 292 -10.93 -7.05 0.91
C PRO A 292 -11.55 -7.92 2.01
N ALA A 293 -10.76 -8.72 2.75
CA ALA A 293 -11.26 -9.63 3.78
C ALA A 293 -11.55 -8.92 5.12
N TYR A 294 -12.38 -7.86 5.13
CA TYR A 294 -12.65 -7.03 6.32
C TYR A 294 -13.13 -7.83 7.54
N TYR A 295 -13.87 -8.92 7.31
CA TYR A 295 -14.40 -9.80 8.36
C TYR A 295 -13.32 -10.47 9.21
N LYS A 296 -12.08 -10.55 8.71
CA LYS A 296 -10.94 -11.09 9.46
C LYS A 296 -10.32 -10.08 10.44
N ARG A 297 -10.63 -8.78 10.31
CA ARG A 297 -9.99 -7.70 11.09
C ARG A 297 -10.46 -7.59 12.53
N TYR A 298 -11.54 -8.28 12.90
CA TYR A 298 -12.12 -8.17 14.24
C TYR A 298 -12.56 -9.53 14.82
N PRO A 299 -12.39 -9.75 16.14
CA PRO A 299 -13.02 -10.88 16.84
C PRO A 299 -14.54 -10.77 16.88
N SER A 300 -15.22 -11.90 17.08
CA SER A 300 -16.69 -12.02 17.11
C SER A 300 -17.38 -11.03 18.07
N GLN A 301 -16.75 -10.70 19.21
CA GLN A 301 -17.27 -9.72 20.18
C GLN A 301 -17.45 -8.29 19.62
N PHE A 302 -16.74 -7.95 18.53
CA PHE A 302 -16.88 -6.66 17.84
C PHE A 302 -17.77 -6.72 16.59
N LYS A 303 -18.43 -7.87 16.32
CA LYS A 303 -19.45 -8.02 15.28
C LYS A 303 -20.77 -7.34 15.69
N LYS A 304 -20.74 -6.00 15.84
CA LYS A 304 -21.88 -5.18 16.33
C LYS A 304 -22.91 -4.88 15.25
N PHE A 305 -22.47 -4.69 14.02
CA PHE A 305 -23.35 -4.39 12.88
C PHE A 305 -23.49 -5.64 12.02
N ALA A 306 -24.73 -6.01 11.71
CA ALA A 306 -25.07 -7.20 10.93
C ALA A 306 -26.15 -6.86 9.88
N PRO A 307 -26.22 -7.62 8.76
CA PRO A 307 -25.35 -8.73 8.37
C PRO A 307 -23.91 -8.28 8.04
N VAL A 308 -22.96 -9.22 7.97
CA VAL A 308 -21.55 -8.94 7.63
C VAL A 308 -21.12 -9.70 6.37
N CYS A 309 -20.19 -9.10 5.63
CA CYS A 309 -19.59 -9.66 4.43
C CYS A 309 -18.43 -10.61 4.80
N GLU A 310 -18.68 -11.92 4.88
CA GLU A 310 -17.66 -12.94 5.21
C GLU A 310 -17.01 -13.54 3.97
N THR A 311 -16.72 -12.69 2.97
CA THR A 311 -16.05 -13.08 1.73
C THR A 311 -15.16 -11.93 1.23
N ASN A 312 -14.12 -12.27 0.48
CA ASN A 312 -13.32 -11.30 -0.27
C ASN A 312 -13.98 -10.86 -1.59
N GLU A 313 -15.07 -11.54 -2.00
CA GLU A 313 -15.90 -11.16 -3.15
C GLU A 313 -16.90 -10.06 -2.76
N LEU A 314 -16.39 -8.83 -2.59
CA LEU A 314 -17.19 -7.69 -2.10
C LEU A 314 -18.43 -7.38 -2.96
N ASP A 315 -18.41 -7.74 -4.25
CA ASP A 315 -19.55 -7.60 -5.18
C ASP A 315 -20.75 -8.49 -4.84
N LYS A 316 -20.55 -9.54 -4.03
CA LYS A 316 -21.62 -10.42 -3.54
C LYS A 316 -22.25 -9.96 -2.24
N CYS A 317 -21.65 -9.00 -1.56
CA CYS A 317 -22.12 -8.54 -0.26
C CYS A 317 -23.31 -7.60 -0.46
N LYS A 318 -24.43 -7.95 0.18
CA LYS A 318 -25.71 -7.23 0.12
C LYS A 318 -25.93 -6.41 1.38
#